data_AF-A0A7V9HUD0-F1
#
_entry.id   AF-A0A7V9HUD0-F1
#
_cell.length_a   1.000
_cell.length_b   1.000
_cell.length_c   1.000
_cell.angle_alpha   90.00
_cell.angle_beta   90.00
_cell.angle_gamma   90.00
#
_symmetry.space_group_name_H-M   'P 1'
#
loop_
_entity.id
_entity.type
_entity.pdbx_description
1 polymer ?
#
loop_
_entity_poly.entity_id
_entity_poly.type
_entity_poly.pdbx_seq_one_letter_code
_entity_poly.pdbx_strand_id
1 'polypeptide(L)'
;VSPDGRWISCYYRPETKAPWKLAIIPFDGGPPVKTFEVPQNVLFQSLVRWKPDSLALAYIKSGDGISNIWIQPLDGSPSKQATDFKSDQIFWFDWSRDGRQLGVSRGAVTSDVVLIKGLR
;
A
#
# COMPACT_ATOMS: atom_id res chain seq x y z
N VAL A 1 -1.08 -9.60 -8.47
CA VAL A 1 -1.62 -10.98 -8.39
C VAL A 1 -1.14 -11.59 -7.08
N SER A 2 -1.97 -12.39 -6.41
CA SER A 2 -1.60 -13.10 -5.18
C SER A 2 -0.58 -14.21 -5.45
N PRO A 3 0.28 -14.54 -4.48
CA PRO A 3 1.27 -15.63 -4.60
C PRO A 3 0.67 -16.99 -4.96
N ASP A 4 -0.54 -17.30 -4.49
CA ASP A 4 -1.27 -18.52 -4.83
C ASP A 4 -1.92 -18.50 -6.23
N GLY A 5 -1.81 -17.40 -6.96
CA GLY A 5 -2.35 -17.22 -8.31
C GLY A 5 -3.86 -17.08 -8.39
N ARG A 6 -4.58 -16.99 -7.26
CA ARG A 6 -6.05 -16.99 -7.24
C ARG A 6 -6.68 -15.60 -7.35
N TRP A 7 -5.93 -14.56 -7.02
CA TRP A 7 -6.49 -13.22 -6.81
C TRP A 7 -5.69 -12.12 -7.48
N ILE A 8 -6.39 -11.07 -7.89
CA ILE A 8 -5.83 -9.79 -8.30
C ILE A 8 -6.26 -8.76 -7.27
N SER A 9 -5.31 -7.95 -6.79
CA SER A 9 -5.64 -6.72 -6.05
C SER A 9 -5.38 -5.51 -6.93
N CYS A 10 -6.33 -4.59 -6.96
CA CYS A 10 -6.21 -3.34 -7.71
C CYS A 10 -7.01 -2.22 -7.05
N TYR A 11 -6.68 -0.99 -7.41
CA TYR A 11 -7.57 0.13 -7.17
C TYR A 11 -8.78 -0.01 -8.06
N TYR A 12 -9.96 0.07 -7.47
CA TYR A 12 -11.25 -0.17 -8.10
C TYR A 12 -12.23 0.92 -7.70
N ARG A 13 -13.02 1.37 -8.66
CA ARG A 13 -14.21 2.20 -8.41
C ARG A 13 -15.32 1.71 -9.34
N PRO A 14 -16.52 1.40 -8.83
CA PRO A 14 -17.61 0.91 -9.67
C PRO A 14 -18.12 1.98 -10.64
N GLU A 15 -17.97 3.25 -10.27
CA GLU A 15 -18.37 4.40 -11.06
C GLU A 15 -17.29 5.49 -11.01
N THR A 16 -17.25 6.36 -12.02
CA THR A 16 -16.21 7.40 -12.15
C THR A 16 -16.15 8.35 -10.94
N LYS A 17 -17.29 8.65 -10.31
CA LYS A 17 -17.38 9.57 -9.16
C LYS A 17 -17.28 8.87 -7.80
N ALA A 18 -17.27 7.54 -7.76
CA ALA A 18 -17.15 6.79 -6.52
C ALA A 18 -15.71 6.89 -5.96
N PRO A 19 -15.54 6.84 -4.62
CA PRO A 19 -14.21 6.79 -4.02
C PRO A 19 -13.46 5.54 -4.47
N TRP A 20 -12.14 5.66 -4.59
CA TRP A 20 -11.27 4.52 -4.86
C TRP A 20 -11.31 3.54 -3.69
N LYS A 21 -11.48 2.27 -4.03
CA LYS A 21 -11.40 1.13 -3.12
C LYS A 21 -10.26 0.22 -3.52
N LEU A 22 -9.84 -0.62 -2.60
CA LEU A 22 -8.95 -1.73 -2.90
C LEU A 22 -9.81 -2.98 -3.10
N ALA A 23 -9.85 -3.52 -4.31
CA ALA A 23 -10.63 -4.69 -4.64
C ALA A 23 -9.80 -5.97 -4.65
N ILE A 24 -10.43 -7.09 -4.33
CA ILE A 24 -9.96 -8.45 -4.59
C ILE A 24 -10.84 -9.05 -5.67
N ILE A 25 -10.22 -9.41 -6.80
CA ILE A 25 -10.89 -9.95 -7.98
C ILE A 25 -10.35 -11.35 -8.24
N PRO A 26 -11.17 -12.34 -8.64
CA PRO A 26 -10.67 -13.64 -9.07
C PRO A 26 -9.70 -13.50 -10.24
N PHE A 27 -8.63 -14.30 -10.25
CA PHE A 27 -7.64 -14.26 -11.33
C PHE A 27 -8.24 -14.60 -12.69
N ASP A 28 -9.18 -15.55 -12.72
CA ASP A 28 -9.91 -15.94 -13.94
C ASP A 28 -10.94 -14.89 -14.41
N GLY A 29 -11.06 -13.77 -13.68
CA GLY A 29 -11.99 -12.68 -13.98
C GLY A 29 -13.32 -12.80 -13.23
N GLY A 30 -14.17 -11.81 -13.42
CA GLY A 30 -15.44 -11.65 -12.71
C GLY A 30 -15.49 -10.41 -11.81
N PRO A 31 -16.60 -10.19 -11.08
CA PRO A 31 -16.72 -9.04 -10.19
C PRO A 31 -15.78 -9.18 -8.97
N PRO A 32 -15.45 -8.06 -8.29
CA PRO A 32 -14.75 -8.13 -7.02
C PRO A 32 -15.50 -8.99 -5.99
N VAL A 33 -14.79 -9.91 -5.34
CA VAL A 33 -15.34 -10.73 -4.24
C VAL A 33 -15.20 -10.02 -2.89
N LYS A 34 -14.33 -9.01 -2.81
CA LYS A 34 -14.13 -8.18 -1.62
C LYS A 34 -13.65 -6.80 -2.02
N THR A 35 -14.02 -5.80 -1.22
CA THR A 35 -13.51 -4.44 -1.33
C THR A 35 -13.18 -3.89 0.04
N PHE A 36 -12.10 -3.14 0.13
CA PHE A 36 -11.71 -2.38 1.31
C PHE A 36 -11.69 -0.90 0.97
N GLU A 37 -12.07 -0.05 1.91
CA GLU A 37 -11.81 1.38 1.79
C GLU A 37 -10.30 1.61 1.77
N VAL A 38 -9.82 2.50 0.90
CA VAL A 38 -8.41 2.91 0.90
C VAL A 38 -8.22 3.85 2.08
N PRO A 39 -7.41 3.49 3.10
CA PRO A 39 -7.20 4.38 4.23
C PRO A 39 -6.62 5.72 3.77
N GLN A 40 -6.99 6.79 4.46
CA GLN A 40 -6.35 8.09 4.26
C GLN A 40 -4.83 7.97 4.44
N ASN A 41 -4.09 8.73 3.63
CA ASN A 41 -2.63 8.79 3.62
C ASN A 41 -1.91 7.49 3.20
N VAL A 42 -2.61 6.60 2.50
CA VAL A 42 -1.95 5.63 1.63
C VAL A 42 -1.58 6.37 0.36
N LEU A 43 -0.29 6.49 0.05
CA LEU A 43 0.11 7.10 -1.20
C LEU A 43 -0.39 6.18 -2.32
N PHE A 44 -1.11 6.70 -3.31
CA PHE A 44 -1.57 5.90 -4.47
C PHE A 44 -0.41 5.24 -5.24
N GLN A 45 0.80 5.75 -5.04
CA GLN A 45 2.06 5.23 -5.56
C GLN A 45 2.68 4.15 -4.64
N SER A 46 2.30 4.10 -3.36
CA SER A 46 2.70 3.04 -2.43
C SER A 46 2.00 1.76 -2.80
N LEU A 47 2.70 0.95 -3.58
CA LEU A 47 2.17 -0.27 -4.13
C LEU A 47 1.69 -1.19 -3.01
N VAL A 48 0.41 -1.55 -3.07
CA VAL A 48 -0.15 -2.63 -2.26
C VAL A 48 0.57 -3.92 -2.63
N ARG A 49 1.06 -4.63 -1.61
CA ARG A 49 1.73 -5.93 -1.75
C ARG A 49 0.87 -7.03 -1.17
N TRP A 50 0.84 -8.16 -1.83
CA TRP A 50 0.33 -9.37 -1.21
C TRP A 50 1.31 -9.85 -0.14
N LYS A 51 0.78 -10.27 1.00
CA LYS A 51 1.57 -11.08 1.93
C LYS A 51 1.86 -12.44 1.27
N PRO A 52 3.04 -13.05 1.49
CA PRO A 52 3.41 -14.30 0.81
C PRO A 52 2.46 -15.48 1.02
N ASP A 53 1.66 -15.47 2.09
CA ASP A 53 0.63 -16.48 2.36
C ASP A 53 -0.68 -16.26 1.58
N SER A 54 -0.80 -15.18 0.79
CA SER A 54 -2.00 -14.80 0.04
C SER A 54 -3.23 -14.45 0.89
N LEU A 55 -3.07 -14.32 2.22
CA LEU A 55 -4.20 -14.09 3.14
C LEU A 55 -4.38 -12.62 3.54
N ALA A 56 -3.48 -11.74 3.13
CA ALA A 56 -3.55 -10.33 3.46
C ALA A 56 -2.85 -9.45 2.42
N LEU A 57 -3.20 -8.17 2.47
CA LEU A 57 -2.52 -7.10 1.74
C LEU A 57 -1.71 -6.25 2.72
N ALA A 58 -0.54 -5.81 2.30
CA ALA A 58 0.31 -4.87 3.01
C ALA A 58 0.41 -3.56 2.22
N TYR A 59 0.43 -2.43 2.92
CA TYR A 59 0.57 -1.10 2.33
C TYR A 59 1.27 -0.15 3.29
N ILE A 60 1.79 0.95 2.73
CA ILE A 60 2.38 2.03 3.52
C ILE A 60 1.27 3.00 3.90
N LYS A 61 1.20 3.36 5.18
CA LYS A 61 0.38 4.46 5.69
C LYS A 61 1.30 5.51 6.28
N SER A 62 1.11 6.76 5.87
CA SER A 62 1.91 7.89 6.31
C SER A 62 1.10 8.86 7.16
N GLY A 63 1.75 9.56 8.09
CA GLY A 63 1.14 10.60 8.92
C GLY A 63 2.23 11.40 9.59
N ASP A 64 2.09 12.72 9.60
CA ASP A 64 3.02 13.63 10.29
C ASP A 64 4.50 13.40 9.93
N GLY A 65 4.79 13.12 8.65
CA GLY A 65 6.14 12.89 8.15
C GLY A 65 6.71 11.48 8.44
N ILE A 66 5.96 10.60 9.10
CA ILE A 66 6.38 9.24 9.46
C ILE A 66 5.54 8.23 8.68
N SER A 67 6.15 7.14 8.22
CA SER A 67 5.43 6.06 7.54
C SER A 67 5.64 4.70 8.20
N ASN A 68 4.58 3.90 8.22
CA ASN A 68 4.59 2.53 8.71
C ASN A 68 3.90 1.57 7.75
N ILE A 69 4.25 0.29 7.83
CA ILE A 69 3.59 -0.79 7.09
C ILE A 69 2.37 -1.25 7.88
N TRP A 70 1.25 -1.35 7.18
CA TRP A 70 -0.02 -1.83 7.69
C TRP A 70 -0.45 -3.07 6.91
N ILE A 71 -1.15 -3.98 7.59
CA ILE A 71 -1.65 -5.24 7.04
C ILE A 71 -3.16 -5.21 7.11
N GLN A 72 -3.83 -5.36 5.97
CA GLN A 72 -5.26 -5.59 5.85
C GLN A 72 -5.52 -7.08 5.57
N PRO A 73 -6.01 -7.84 6.57
CA PRO A 73 -6.39 -9.23 6.37
C PRO A 73 -7.55 -9.37 5.38
N LEU A 74 -7.52 -10.44 4.60
CA LEU A 74 -8.59 -10.74 3.65
C LEU A 74 -9.84 -11.29 4.30
N ASP A 75 -9.82 -11.73 5.55
CA ASP A 75 -11.02 -12.17 6.28
C ASP A 75 -11.99 -11.01 6.57
N GLY A 76 -11.54 -9.76 6.45
CA GLY A 76 -12.33 -8.55 6.73
C GLY A 76 -12.11 -7.98 8.13
N SER A 77 -11.25 -8.60 8.94
CA SER A 77 -10.82 -8.03 10.21
C SER A 77 -10.10 -6.68 10.03
N PRO A 78 -10.09 -5.82 11.06
CA PRO A 78 -9.47 -4.50 10.95
C PRO A 78 -7.99 -4.57 10.56
N SER A 79 -7.53 -3.57 9.79
CA SER A 79 -6.12 -3.45 9.46
C SER A 79 -5.26 -3.28 10.72
N LYS A 80 -4.11 -3.94 10.77
CA LYS A 80 -3.16 -3.85 11.89
C LYS A 80 -1.85 -3.23 11.44
N GLN A 81 -1.25 -2.43 12.32
CA GLN A 81 0.07 -1.88 12.12
C GLN A 81 1.12 -2.99 12.31
N ALA A 82 2.03 -3.16 11.33
CA ALA A 82 3.05 -4.21 11.34
C ALA A 82 4.44 -3.69 11.73
N THR A 83 4.69 -2.40 11.55
CA THR A 83 5.92 -1.73 11.98
C THR A 83 5.58 -0.52 12.83
N ASP A 84 6.46 -0.12 13.75
CA ASP A 84 6.24 1.03 14.63
C ASP A 84 7.43 2.00 14.62
N PHE A 85 7.78 2.47 13.44
CA PHE A 85 8.81 3.46 13.24
C PHE A 85 8.35 4.83 13.75
N LYS A 86 9.30 5.56 14.34
CA LYS A 86 9.09 6.88 14.97
C LYS A 86 9.66 8.04 14.17
N SER A 87 10.34 7.75 13.06
CA SER A 87 10.91 8.70 12.12
C SER A 87 10.82 8.16 10.70
N ASP A 88 11.03 9.08 9.77
CA ASP A 88 11.22 8.83 8.34
C ASP A 88 10.01 8.29 7.59
N GLN A 89 10.03 8.55 6.29
CA GLN A 89 9.06 7.98 5.36
C GLN A 89 9.58 6.68 4.76
N ILE A 90 8.67 5.81 4.36
CA ILE A 90 8.97 4.58 3.63
C ILE A 90 8.79 4.87 2.15
N PHE A 91 9.84 4.71 1.37
CA PHE A 91 9.81 4.88 -0.09
C PHE A 91 9.47 3.57 -0.80
N TRP A 92 9.90 2.44 -0.25
CA TRP A 92 9.63 1.11 -0.80
C TRP A 92 9.67 0.04 0.27
N PHE A 93 8.95 -1.05 0.04
CA PHE A 93 9.11 -2.27 0.83
C PHE A 93 8.80 -3.52 -0.01
N ASP A 94 9.33 -4.64 0.44
CA ASP A 94 8.96 -5.95 -0.07
C ASP A 94 9.16 -7.06 0.97
N TRP A 95 8.50 -8.19 0.75
CA TRP A 95 8.64 -9.38 1.58
C TRP A 95 9.81 -10.25 1.09
N SER A 96 10.52 -10.83 2.05
CA SER A 96 11.33 -12.03 1.78
C SER A 96 10.44 -13.16 1.25
N ARG A 97 11.03 -14.07 0.45
CA ARG A 97 10.29 -15.17 -0.18
C ARG A 97 9.57 -16.08 0.81
N ASP A 98 10.15 -16.29 2.00
CA ASP A 98 9.54 -17.09 3.07
C ASP A 98 8.52 -16.30 3.92
N GLY A 99 8.37 -14.99 3.66
CA GLY A 99 7.47 -14.08 4.37
C GLY A 99 7.85 -13.79 5.81
N ARG A 100 9.05 -14.16 6.26
CA ARG A 100 9.48 -13.97 7.65
C ARG A 100 10.11 -12.60 7.89
N GLN A 101 10.59 -11.96 6.84
CA GLN A 101 11.28 -10.68 6.90
C GLN A 101 10.71 -9.68 5.89
N LEU A 102 10.83 -8.40 6.23
CA LEU A 102 10.50 -7.25 5.40
C LEU A 102 11.78 -6.47 5.08
N GLY A 103 12.03 -6.23 3.79
CA GLY A 103 12.98 -5.21 3.35
C GLY A 103 12.26 -3.87 3.24
N VAL A 104 12.84 -2.81 3.78
CA VAL A 104 12.23 -1.46 3.78
C VAL A 104 13.29 -0.42 3.39
N SER A 105 13.00 0.40 2.39
CA SER A 105 13.76 1.61 2.07
C SER A 105 13.05 2.81 2.69
N ARG A 106 13.78 3.58 3.51
CA ARG A 106 13.23 4.65 4.32
C ARG A 106 14.25 5.77 4.54
N GLY A 107 13.74 6.99 4.69
CA GLY A 107 14.55 8.17 4.96
C GLY A 107 13.73 9.45 5.06
N ALA A 108 14.41 10.56 5.30
CA ALA A 108 13.81 11.87 5.34
C ALA A 108 13.58 12.40 3.91
N VAL A 109 12.41 12.99 3.68
CA VAL A 109 12.19 13.85 2.52
C VAL A 109 12.61 15.25 2.92
N THR A 110 13.65 15.76 2.26
CA THR A 110 14.13 17.12 2.45
C THR A 110 13.84 17.93 1.19
N SER A 111 13.30 19.13 1.38
CA SER A 111 13.02 20.07 0.30
C SER A 111 13.68 21.39 0.67
N ASP A 112 14.47 21.93 -0.25
CA ASP A 112 15.01 23.29 -0.15
C ASP A 112 14.42 24.15 -1.26
N VAL A 113 14.05 25.38 -0.94
CA VAL A 113 13.43 26.30 -1.90
C VAL A 113 14.48 27.27 -2.36
N VAL A 114 14.94 27.10 -3.61
CA VAL A 114 15.87 28.03 -4.25
C VAL A 114 15.13 28.98 -5.19
N LEU A 115 15.49 30.26 -5.12
CA LEU A 115 14.98 31.28 -6.03
C LEU A 115 15.92 31.44 -7.22
N ILE A 116 15.45 31.09 -8.42
CA ILE A 116 16.17 31.33 -9.67
C ILE A 116 15.66 32.63 -10.28
N LYS A 117 16.56 33.60 -10.53
CA LYS A 117 16.28 34.87 -11.22
C LYS A 117 17.14 34.97 -12.48
N GLY A 118 16.68 35.75 -13.46
CA GLY A 118 17.48 36.10 -14.64
C GLY A 118 17.49 35.07 -15.77
N LEU A 119 16.46 34.22 -15.86
CA LEU A 119 16.21 33.43 -17.08
C LEU A 119 15.90 34.42 -18.21
N ARG A 120 16.74 34.41 -19.25
CA ARG A 120 16.57 35.19 -20.48
C ARG A 120 15.90 34.35 -21.54
#